data_AF-A0A7S0W492-F1
#
_entry.id   AF-A0A7S0W492-F1
#
_cell.length_a   1.000
_cell.length_b   1.000
_cell.length_c   1.000
_cell.angle_alpha   90.00
_cell.angle_beta   90.00
_cell.angle_gamma   90.00
#
_symmetry.space_group_name_H-M   'P 1'
#
loop_
_entity.id
_entity.type
_entity.pdbx_description
1 polymer ?
#
loop_
_entity_poly.entity_id
_entity_poly.type
_entity_poly.pdbx_seq_one_letter_code
_entity_poly.pdbx_strand_id
1 'polypeptide(L)'
;MDMEFNLPVGVRDALLRDGANKEELPQSGVNQSYYYDQVAKQSREDVEATYGKMGSDKLMRMARSSPYYDRNLPKLCSFWLKGACSRVVEGSCPYRPCCGTFRFPELASQYQEMHKKLKEMLDRDGCVKVMRDKSAEVEEIKERLKESQRGSRDQNIRDRYHGTDQLTSKYIDKAEKMDVEPPADKEVKTLYVGTMGAQVTDKDLRDKFYAYGEIATINFAPNSNAAFVTYTERPAAEEAIRKLHGNLVVNGVKL
;
A
#
# COMPACT_ATOMS: atom_id res chain seq x y z
N MET A 1 -5.81 11.06 -0.45
CA MET A 1 -5.79 9.84 0.38
C MET A 1 -7.19 9.70 0.91
N ASP A 2 -7.72 8.49 0.86
CA ASP A 2 -8.98 8.16 1.49
C ASP A 2 -8.91 8.33 3.01
N MET A 3 -10.03 8.69 3.65
CA MET A 3 -10.07 9.00 5.07
C MET A 3 -10.23 7.76 5.96
N GLU A 4 -10.83 6.69 5.42
CA GLU A 4 -11.13 5.47 6.19
C GLU A 4 -9.95 4.49 6.16
N PHE A 5 -9.38 4.25 4.98
CA PHE A 5 -8.29 3.27 4.79
C PHE A 5 -6.90 3.92 4.70
N ASN A 6 -6.82 5.24 4.56
CA ASN A 6 -5.58 5.99 4.33
C ASN A 6 -4.76 5.46 3.12
N LEU A 7 -5.49 5.06 2.07
CA LEU A 7 -4.95 4.60 0.78
C LEU A 7 -5.12 5.67 -0.31
N PRO A 8 -4.39 5.60 -1.43
CA PRO A 8 -4.66 6.46 -2.59
C PRO A 8 -6.11 6.30 -3.06
N VAL A 9 -6.73 7.40 -3.54
CA VAL A 9 -8.15 7.42 -3.95
C VAL A 9 -8.37 6.44 -5.10
N GLY A 10 -7.46 6.40 -6.07
CA GLY A 10 -7.51 5.43 -7.17
C GLY A 10 -7.51 3.97 -6.73
N VAL A 11 -6.83 3.61 -5.64
CA VAL A 11 -6.82 2.23 -5.11
C VAL A 11 -8.16 1.87 -4.50
N ARG A 12 -8.71 2.77 -3.70
CA ARG A 12 -10.06 2.61 -3.13
C ARG A 12 -11.07 2.45 -4.24
N ASP A 13 -11.08 3.37 -5.19
CA ASP A 13 -12.04 3.39 -6.27
C ASP A 13 -11.89 2.11 -7.13
N ALA A 14 -10.66 1.67 -7.44
CA ALA A 14 -10.44 0.42 -8.16
C ALA A 14 -10.98 -0.83 -7.45
N LEU A 15 -10.86 -0.90 -6.11
CA LEU A 15 -11.20 -2.11 -5.33
C LEU A 15 -12.61 -2.12 -4.72
N LEU A 16 -13.27 -0.96 -4.64
CA LEU A 16 -14.71 -0.88 -4.35
C LEU A 16 -15.56 -1.17 -5.59
N ARG A 17 -14.99 -1.02 -6.79
CA ARG A 17 -15.69 -1.11 -8.08
C ARG A 17 -15.91 -2.55 -8.59
N ASP A 18 -16.07 -3.53 -7.70
CA ASP A 18 -16.65 -4.84 -8.07
C ASP A 18 -18.14 -4.67 -8.39
N GLY A 19 -18.48 -4.13 -9.58
CA GLY A 19 -19.70 -4.55 -10.28
C GLY A 19 -20.59 -3.54 -11.02
N ALA A 20 -20.65 -2.22 -10.75
CA ALA A 20 -21.75 -1.44 -11.37
C ALA A 20 -21.61 0.07 -11.64
N ASN A 21 -20.76 0.84 -10.96
CA ASN A 21 -20.75 2.30 -11.14
C ASN A 21 -19.33 2.87 -11.23
N LYS A 22 -18.74 2.75 -12.43
CA LYS A 22 -17.54 3.52 -12.78
C LYS A 22 -17.99 4.94 -13.09
N GLU A 23 -18.17 5.78 -12.08
CA GLU A 23 -18.38 7.20 -12.32
C GLU A 23 -17.06 7.76 -12.90
N GLU A 24 -17.06 7.98 -14.22
CA GLU A 24 -15.92 8.55 -14.94
C GLU A 24 -15.97 10.07 -14.83
N LEU A 25 -15.11 10.60 -13.98
CA LEU A 25 -14.98 12.04 -13.79
C LEU A 25 -14.49 12.70 -15.10
N PRO A 26 -15.18 13.71 -15.62
CA PRO A 26 -14.75 14.40 -16.83
C PRO A 26 -13.40 15.10 -16.62
N GLN A 27 -12.49 14.91 -17.58
CA GLN A 27 -11.13 15.48 -17.56
C GLN A 27 -10.99 16.76 -18.41
N SER A 28 -11.90 17.00 -19.36
CA SER A 28 -11.89 18.23 -20.15
C SER A 28 -12.36 19.40 -19.29
N GLY A 29 -11.73 20.58 -19.43
CA GLY A 29 -11.96 21.71 -18.53
C GLY A 29 -13.43 22.15 -18.43
N VAL A 30 -14.13 22.21 -19.57
CA VAL A 30 -15.55 22.63 -19.61
C VAL A 30 -16.45 21.58 -18.93
N ASN A 31 -16.32 20.31 -19.31
CA ASN A 31 -17.17 19.25 -18.77
C ASN A 31 -16.90 19.04 -17.26
N GLN A 32 -15.65 19.22 -16.83
CA GLN A 32 -15.26 19.18 -15.43
C GLN A 32 -15.96 20.27 -14.62
N SER A 33 -15.95 21.53 -15.09
CA SER A 33 -16.65 22.62 -14.40
C SER A 33 -18.16 22.40 -14.32
N TYR A 34 -18.77 21.90 -15.39
CA TYR A 34 -20.20 21.61 -15.44
C TYR A 34 -20.58 20.50 -14.46
N TYR A 35 -19.80 19.41 -14.42
CA TYR A 35 -20.02 18.31 -13.48
C TYR A 35 -19.95 18.78 -12.04
N TYR A 36 -18.92 19.56 -11.67
CA TYR A 36 -18.80 20.05 -10.31
C TYR A 36 -19.90 21.06 -9.93
N ASP A 37 -20.39 21.87 -10.86
CA ASP A 37 -21.55 22.75 -10.62
C ASP A 37 -22.84 21.95 -10.35
N GLN A 38 -23.03 20.82 -11.05
CA GLN A 38 -24.16 19.92 -10.79
C GLN A 38 -24.03 19.22 -9.43
N VAL A 39 -22.85 18.68 -9.11
CA VAL A 39 -22.61 18.01 -7.81
C VAL A 39 -22.73 19.02 -6.67
N ALA A 40 -22.28 20.26 -6.83
CA ALA A 40 -22.42 21.30 -5.81
C ALA A 40 -23.89 21.67 -5.51
N LYS A 41 -24.81 21.38 -6.43
CA LYS A 41 -26.25 21.56 -6.24
C LYS A 41 -26.93 20.35 -5.59
N GLN A 42 -26.27 19.19 -5.51
CA GLN A 42 -26.79 18.00 -4.84
C GLN A 42 -26.73 18.15 -3.32
N SER A 43 -27.64 17.50 -2.60
CA SER A 43 -27.60 17.49 -1.14
C SER A 43 -26.43 16.65 -0.64
N ARG A 44 -25.97 16.91 0.59
CA ARG A 44 -24.92 16.11 1.22
C ARG A 44 -25.32 14.65 1.37
N GLU A 45 -26.61 14.39 1.62
CA GLU A 45 -27.18 13.05 1.77
C GLU A 45 -27.12 12.27 0.45
N ASP A 46 -27.42 12.93 -0.67
CA ASP A 46 -27.31 12.34 -2.01
C ASP A 46 -25.86 11.98 -2.34
N VAL A 47 -24.91 12.88 -2.03
CA VAL A 47 -23.48 12.65 -2.28
C VAL A 47 -22.94 11.50 -1.41
N GLU A 48 -23.34 11.43 -0.14
CA GLU A 48 -22.92 10.36 0.77
C GLU A 48 -23.49 9.00 0.36
N ALA A 49 -24.72 8.96 -0.19
CA ALA A 49 -25.32 7.76 -0.74
C ALA A 49 -24.54 7.22 -1.96
N THR A 50 -23.97 8.09 -2.79
CA THR A 50 -23.18 7.70 -3.98
C THR A 50 -21.92 6.91 -3.61
N TYR A 51 -21.25 7.26 -2.50
CA TYR A 51 -20.00 6.60 -2.12
C TYR A 51 -20.20 5.28 -1.36
N GLY A 52 -21.40 5.02 -0.82
CA GLY A 52 -21.83 3.73 -0.28
C GLY A 52 -20.99 3.20 0.90
N LYS A 53 -21.63 2.57 1.89
CA LYS A 53 -20.94 1.88 2.99
C LYS A 53 -20.43 0.49 2.58
N MET A 54 -19.78 0.36 1.43
CA MET A 54 -19.19 -0.92 1.02
C MET A 54 -17.77 -1.01 1.57
N GLY A 55 -17.60 -1.77 2.65
CA GLY A 55 -16.29 -2.18 3.13
C GLY A 55 -15.74 -3.28 2.23
N SER A 56 -14.62 -3.03 1.54
CA SER A 56 -13.88 -4.08 0.85
C SER A 56 -12.86 -4.70 1.81
N ASP A 57 -12.93 -6.02 1.99
CA ASP A 57 -11.97 -6.77 2.82
C ASP A 57 -10.52 -6.59 2.32
N LYS A 58 -10.34 -6.43 1.00
CA LYS A 58 -9.03 -6.11 0.40
C LYS A 58 -8.50 -4.75 0.86
N LEU A 59 -9.35 -3.72 0.92
CA LEU A 59 -8.95 -2.39 1.37
C LEU A 59 -8.57 -2.39 2.86
N MET A 60 -9.34 -3.07 3.69
CA MET A 60 -9.02 -3.27 5.12
C MET A 60 -7.65 -3.91 5.31
N ARG A 61 -7.33 -4.95 4.54
CA ARG A 61 -6.03 -5.65 4.61
C ARG A 61 -4.85 -4.79 4.18
N MET A 62 -5.06 -3.83 3.27
CA MET A 62 -4.00 -2.93 2.79
C MET A 62 -3.90 -1.63 3.58
N ALA A 63 -4.93 -1.29 4.34
CA ALA A 63 -4.95 -0.09 5.16
C ALA A 63 -3.75 -0.05 6.11
N ARG A 64 -3.17 1.15 6.27
CA ARG A 64 -2.01 1.34 7.14
C ARG A 64 -2.49 1.48 8.59
N SER A 65 -1.97 0.63 9.48
CA SER A 65 -2.25 0.70 10.92
C SER A 65 -1.55 1.86 11.64
N SER A 66 -0.40 2.31 11.13
CA SER A 66 0.40 3.39 11.72
C SER A 66 0.55 4.60 10.79
N PRO A 67 0.58 5.84 11.32
CA PRO A 67 0.78 7.04 10.54
C PRO A 67 2.14 7.06 9.83
N TYR A 68 2.18 7.56 8.59
CA TYR A 68 3.39 7.66 7.79
C TYR A 68 3.97 9.09 7.85
N TYR A 69 4.77 9.36 8.88
CA TYR A 69 5.36 10.68 9.13
C TYR A 69 6.36 11.14 8.08
N ASP A 70 6.87 10.23 7.26
CA ASP A 70 7.79 10.54 6.16
C ASP A 70 7.17 11.50 5.13
N ARG A 71 5.83 11.56 5.04
CA ARG A 71 5.12 12.55 4.23
C ARG A 71 5.39 14.00 4.68
N ASN A 72 5.64 14.20 5.97
CA ASN A 72 5.85 15.51 6.59
C ASN A 72 7.33 15.92 6.62
N LEU A 73 8.23 15.11 6.05
CA LEU A 73 9.65 15.44 5.99
C LEU A 73 9.88 16.74 5.20
N PRO A 74 10.86 17.57 5.61
CA PRO A 74 11.25 18.74 4.84
C PRO A 74 11.59 18.36 3.40
N LYS A 75 11.43 19.26 2.42
CA LYS A 75 11.81 18.93 1.04
C LYS A 75 13.33 18.81 0.89
N LEU A 76 13.76 18.18 -0.19
CA LEU A 76 15.18 18.12 -0.54
C LEU A 76 15.68 19.50 -0.93
N CYS A 77 16.89 19.83 -0.49
CA CYS A 77 17.58 21.06 -0.81
C CYS A 77 18.11 20.97 -2.25
N SER A 78 17.41 21.63 -3.17
CA SER A 78 17.81 21.66 -4.59
C SER A 78 19.22 22.25 -4.78
N PHE A 79 19.64 23.20 -3.94
CA PHE A 79 20.99 23.77 -3.97
C PHE A 79 22.06 22.80 -3.46
N TRP A 80 21.76 21.99 -2.46
CA TRP A 80 22.68 20.97 -1.94
C TRP A 80 22.92 19.89 -3.00
N LEU A 81 21.86 19.44 -3.68
CA LEU A 81 21.96 18.50 -4.80
C LEU A 81 22.80 19.03 -5.96
N LYS A 82 22.92 20.36 -6.09
CA LYS A 82 23.78 21.04 -7.09
C LYS A 82 25.17 21.39 -6.56
N GLY A 83 25.48 21.09 -5.30
CA GLY A 83 26.77 21.42 -4.70
C GLY A 83 26.96 22.89 -4.27
N ALA A 84 25.91 23.70 -4.27
CA ALA A 84 25.98 25.17 -4.15
C ALA A 84 25.14 25.76 -3.01
N CYS A 85 24.77 24.97 -1.99
CA CYS A 85 24.02 25.51 -0.85
C CYS A 85 24.96 26.34 0.04
N SER A 86 24.69 27.64 0.20
CA SER A 86 25.41 28.48 1.17
C SER A 86 24.87 28.32 2.59
N ARG A 87 23.55 28.18 2.73
CA ARG A 87 22.85 28.08 4.02
C ARG A 87 23.20 26.82 4.84
N VAL A 88 23.75 25.78 4.21
CA VAL A 88 24.23 24.58 4.93
C VAL A 88 25.49 24.87 5.73
N VAL A 89 26.32 25.82 5.26
CA VAL A 89 27.54 26.23 5.98
C VAL A 89 27.19 26.98 7.26
N GLU A 90 26.13 27.80 7.17
CA GLU A 90 25.59 28.57 8.30
C GLU A 90 24.64 27.76 9.20
N GLY A 91 24.31 26.52 8.84
CA GLY A 91 23.34 25.69 9.57
C GLY A 91 21.90 26.20 9.53
N SER A 92 21.58 27.18 8.67
CA SER A 92 20.28 27.87 8.61
C SER A 92 19.31 27.25 7.58
N CYS A 93 19.75 26.23 6.83
CA CYS A 93 18.94 25.65 5.77
C CYS A 93 17.86 24.70 6.32
N PRO A 94 16.56 24.95 6.07
CA PRO A 94 15.47 24.10 6.59
C PRO A 94 15.24 22.83 5.76
N TYR A 95 15.94 22.65 4.64
CA TYR A 95 15.73 21.56 3.69
C TYR A 95 16.70 20.39 3.92
N ARG A 96 16.28 19.17 3.54
CA ARG A 96 17.09 17.95 3.65
C ARG A 96 18.20 17.90 2.59
N PRO A 97 19.40 17.38 2.89
CA PRO A 97 19.87 16.94 4.20
C PRO A 97 20.35 18.09 5.11
N CYS A 98 20.46 19.32 4.60
CA CYS A 98 21.09 20.45 5.30
C CYS A 98 20.52 20.76 6.69
N CYS A 99 19.26 20.45 6.95
CA CYS A 99 18.61 20.60 8.25
C CYS A 99 18.95 19.51 9.28
N GLY A 100 19.89 18.59 8.97
CA GLY A 100 20.29 17.49 9.85
C GLY A 100 19.37 16.26 9.79
N THR A 101 18.36 16.25 8.90
CA THR A 101 17.49 15.09 8.71
C THR A 101 17.97 14.23 7.53
N PHE A 102 18.55 13.06 7.81
CA PHE A 102 19.13 12.14 6.80
C PHE A 102 18.21 10.97 6.48
N ARG A 103 16.95 11.27 6.17
CA ARG A 103 15.97 10.30 5.73
C ARG A 103 15.61 10.55 4.26
N PHE A 104 15.74 9.54 3.41
CA PHE A 104 15.48 9.66 1.97
C PHE A 104 14.56 8.54 1.47
N PRO A 105 13.23 8.64 1.70
CA PRO A 105 12.26 7.67 1.18
C PRO A 105 12.31 7.53 -0.35
N GLU A 106 12.79 8.57 -1.04
CA GLU A 106 12.97 8.63 -2.49
C GLU A 106 13.94 7.55 -3.01
N LEU A 107 14.91 7.13 -2.19
CA LEU A 107 15.87 6.07 -2.53
C LEU A 107 15.54 4.75 -1.85
N ALA A 108 14.93 4.78 -0.66
CA ALA A 108 14.79 3.60 0.21
C ALA A 108 14.03 2.42 -0.43
N SER A 109 13.12 2.66 -1.38
CA SER A 109 12.33 1.59 -1.99
C SER A 109 13.02 0.88 -3.17
N GLN A 110 13.79 1.60 -3.99
CA GLN A 110 14.39 1.07 -5.23
C GLN A 110 15.91 0.91 -5.13
N TYR A 111 16.56 1.74 -4.31
CA TYR A 111 18.01 1.89 -4.26
C TYR A 111 18.49 1.85 -2.80
N GLN A 112 18.25 0.72 -2.13
CA GLN A 112 18.54 0.52 -0.70
C GLN A 112 20.04 0.70 -0.37
N GLU A 113 20.93 0.17 -1.20
CA GLU A 113 22.38 0.29 -1.00
C GLU A 113 22.85 1.75 -1.10
N MET A 114 22.37 2.49 -2.10
CA MET A 114 22.67 3.92 -2.23
C MET A 114 22.16 4.72 -1.03
N HIS A 115 20.95 4.41 -0.55
CA HIS A 115 20.38 5.05 0.63
C HIS A 115 21.25 4.84 1.87
N LYS A 116 21.69 3.59 2.11
CA LYS A 116 22.54 3.24 3.25
C LYS A 116 23.89 3.96 3.17
N LYS A 117 24.55 3.90 2.01
CA LYS A 117 25.82 4.61 1.77
C LYS A 117 25.69 6.11 2.01
N LEU A 118 24.69 6.77 1.41
CA LEU A 118 24.50 8.22 1.58
C LEU A 118 24.30 8.59 3.05
N LYS A 119 23.51 7.81 3.78
CA LYS A 119 23.28 8.03 5.20
C LYS A 119 24.58 7.90 5.99
N GLU A 120 25.35 6.83 5.78
CA GLU A 120 26.64 6.62 6.45
C GLU A 120 27.65 7.74 6.14
N MET A 121 27.69 8.24 4.91
CA MET A 121 28.54 9.38 4.52
C MET A 121 28.09 10.67 5.20
N LEU A 122 26.78 10.94 5.27
CA LEU A 122 26.24 12.13 5.93
C LEU A 122 26.45 12.10 7.44
N ASP A 123 26.31 10.94 8.07
CA ASP A 123 26.57 10.75 9.51
C ASP A 123 28.08 10.92 9.83
N ARG A 124 28.98 10.47 8.95
CA ARG A 124 30.44 10.53 9.16
C ARG A 124 31.04 11.90 8.83
N ASP A 125 30.77 12.39 7.63
CA ASP A 125 31.48 13.55 7.06
C ASP A 125 30.68 14.85 7.16
N GLY A 126 29.37 14.75 7.43
CA GLY A 126 28.45 15.87 7.52
C GLY A 126 28.02 16.44 6.16
N CYS A 127 26.96 17.25 6.17
CA CYS A 127 26.34 17.74 4.93
C CYS A 127 27.25 18.60 4.06
N VAL A 128 28.16 19.38 4.66
CA VAL A 128 29.03 20.31 3.93
C VAL A 128 30.08 19.57 3.11
N LYS A 129 30.70 18.53 3.68
CA LYS A 129 31.71 17.72 2.98
C LYS A 129 31.08 16.90 1.87
N VAL A 130 29.99 16.17 2.17
CA VAL A 130 29.27 15.36 1.17
C VAL A 130 28.70 16.21 0.03
N MET A 131 28.29 17.45 0.31
CA MET A 131 27.85 18.38 -0.74
C MET A 131 28.95 18.67 -1.77
N ARG A 132 30.18 18.90 -1.28
CA ARG A 132 31.35 19.27 -2.08
C ARG A 132 32.10 18.08 -2.66
N ASP A 133 31.78 16.87 -2.17
CA ASP A 133 32.32 15.64 -2.72
C ASP A 133 31.84 15.46 -4.16
N LYS A 134 32.82 15.22 -5.04
CA LYS A 134 32.67 14.97 -6.48
C LYS A 134 33.02 13.53 -6.85
N SER A 135 33.08 12.64 -5.86
CA SER A 135 33.17 11.20 -6.10
C SER A 135 32.03 10.74 -7.01
N ALA A 136 32.33 9.82 -7.93
CA ALA A 136 31.35 9.31 -8.88
C ALA A 136 30.12 8.71 -8.16
N GLU A 137 30.35 8.06 -7.02
CA GLU A 137 29.29 7.47 -6.19
C GLU A 137 28.31 8.54 -5.66
N VAL A 138 28.81 9.66 -5.13
CA VAL A 138 27.95 10.72 -4.57
C VAL A 138 27.20 11.46 -5.66
N GLU A 139 27.83 11.72 -6.80
CA GLU A 139 27.14 12.36 -7.94
C GLU A 139 26.06 11.45 -8.53
N GLU A 140 26.28 10.14 -8.64
CA GLU A 140 25.24 9.19 -9.05
C GLU A 140 24.02 9.25 -8.10
N ILE A 141 24.27 9.21 -6.79
CA ILE A 141 23.20 9.30 -5.79
C ILE A 141 22.44 10.63 -5.90
N LYS A 142 23.15 11.76 -6.06
CA LYS A 142 22.54 13.09 -6.24
C LYS A 142 21.71 13.14 -7.53
N GLU A 143 22.16 12.55 -8.63
CA GLU A 143 21.39 12.49 -9.88
C GLU A 143 20.10 11.70 -9.70
N ARG A 144 20.12 10.54 -9.03
CA ARG A 144 18.89 9.78 -8.73
C ARG A 144 17.90 10.59 -7.87
N LEU A 145 18.40 11.32 -6.88
CA LEU A 145 17.57 12.22 -6.06
C LEU A 145 16.98 13.40 -6.86
N LYS A 146 17.69 13.88 -7.89
CA LYS A 146 17.17 14.89 -8.81
C LYS A 146 16.12 14.30 -9.74
N GLU A 147 16.36 13.11 -10.31
CA GLU A 147 15.40 12.40 -11.17
C GLU A 147 14.07 12.17 -10.46
N SER A 148 14.08 11.77 -9.19
CA SER A 148 12.87 11.62 -8.37
C SER A 148 12.06 12.91 -8.18
N GLN A 149 12.66 14.08 -8.41
CA GLN A 149 11.99 15.39 -8.32
C GLN A 149 11.56 15.93 -9.69
N ARG A 150 11.91 15.27 -10.79
CA ARG A 150 11.53 15.71 -12.14
C ARG A 150 10.04 15.47 -12.38
N GLY A 151 9.47 16.25 -13.29
CA GLY A 151 8.08 16.15 -13.73
C GLY A 151 7.24 17.38 -13.37
N SER A 152 6.08 17.50 -14.02
CA SER A 152 5.12 18.56 -13.72
C SER A 152 4.39 18.22 -12.41
N ARG A 153 4.53 19.10 -11.41
CA ARG A 153 3.83 18.95 -10.12
C ARG A 153 2.32 18.88 -10.32
N ASP A 154 1.78 19.69 -11.23
CA ASP A 154 0.34 19.77 -11.46
C ASP A 154 -0.19 18.52 -12.14
N GLN A 155 0.57 17.94 -13.08
CA GLN A 155 0.23 16.64 -13.67
C GLN A 155 0.24 15.53 -12.63
N ASN A 156 1.28 15.49 -11.77
CA ASN A 156 1.36 14.50 -10.70
C ASN A 156 0.20 14.60 -9.69
N ILE A 157 -0.35 15.80 -9.46
CA ILE A 157 -1.53 15.99 -8.61
C ILE A 157 -2.78 15.42 -9.29
N ARG A 158 -2.96 15.71 -10.58
CA ARG A 158 -4.08 15.19 -11.38
C ARG A 158 -4.04 13.66 -11.46
N ASP A 159 -2.87 13.09 -11.76
CA ASP A 159 -2.71 11.63 -11.88
C ASP A 159 -3.06 10.92 -10.56
N ARG A 160 -2.66 11.48 -9.42
CA ARG A 160 -3.01 10.95 -8.09
C ARG A 160 -4.49 11.06 -7.76
N TYR A 161 -5.16 12.10 -8.25
CA TYR A 161 -6.59 12.29 -8.06
C TYR A 161 -7.39 11.29 -8.90
N HIS A 162 -6.98 11.08 -10.15
CA HIS A 162 -7.63 10.15 -11.07
C HIS A 162 -7.15 8.69 -10.93
N GLY A 163 -6.17 8.41 -10.06
CA GLY A 163 -5.68 7.06 -9.81
C GLY A 163 -4.78 6.49 -10.92
N THR A 164 -4.24 7.32 -11.80
CA THR A 164 -3.34 6.91 -12.89
C THR A 164 -1.86 6.96 -12.49
N ASP A 165 -1.57 7.25 -11.22
CA ASP A 165 -0.21 7.39 -10.72
C ASP A 165 0.45 6.03 -10.37
N GLN A 166 1.78 6.01 -10.40
CA GLN A 166 2.57 4.79 -10.13
C GLN A 166 2.33 4.17 -8.74
N LEU A 167 1.97 4.97 -7.73
CA LEU A 167 1.71 4.42 -6.40
C LEU A 167 0.42 3.61 -6.41
N THR A 168 -0.62 4.12 -7.09
CA THR A 168 -1.90 3.41 -7.25
C THR A 168 -1.68 2.05 -7.92
N SER A 169 -0.94 2.00 -9.04
CA SER A 169 -0.60 0.72 -9.69
C SER A 169 0.09 -0.26 -8.75
N LYS A 170 1.08 0.18 -7.95
CA LYS A 170 1.76 -0.70 -6.99
C LYS A 170 0.84 -1.32 -5.94
N TYR A 171 -0.17 -0.57 -5.48
CA TYR A 171 -1.14 -1.11 -4.53
C TYR A 171 -2.12 -2.07 -5.22
N ILE A 172 -2.51 -1.80 -6.46
CA ILE A 172 -3.34 -2.71 -7.24
C ILE A 172 -2.58 -4.02 -7.52
N ASP A 173 -1.33 -3.96 -7.98
CA ASP A 173 -0.49 -5.15 -8.18
C ASP A 173 -0.34 -5.97 -6.89
N LYS A 174 -0.27 -5.27 -5.74
CA LYS A 174 -0.22 -5.91 -4.42
C LYS A 174 -1.56 -6.58 -4.08
N ALA A 175 -2.68 -5.93 -4.40
CA ALA A 175 -4.02 -6.47 -4.17
C ALA A 175 -4.28 -7.71 -5.02
N GLU A 176 -3.88 -7.69 -6.30
CA GLU A 176 -4.00 -8.83 -7.21
C GLU A 176 -3.17 -10.02 -6.72
N LYS A 177 -1.96 -9.78 -6.22
CA LYS A 177 -1.11 -10.83 -5.62
C LYS A 177 -1.68 -11.42 -4.32
N MET A 178 -2.68 -10.80 -3.71
CA MET A 178 -3.37 -11.35 -2.55
C MET A 178 -4.52 -12.28 -2.94
N ASP A 179 -4.96 -12.27 -4.19
CA ASP A 179 -5.97 -13.19 -4.68
C ASP A 179 -5.37 -14.59 -4.81
N VAL A 180 -6.11 -15.58 -4.30
CA VAL A 180 -5.72 -16.98 -4.38
C VAL A 180 -6.39 -17.59 -5.60
N GLU A 181 -5.58 -18.12 -6.51
CA GLU A 181 -6.10 -18.91 -7.63
C GLU A 181 -6.64 -20.25 -7.12
N PRO A 182 -7.89 -20.63 -7.47
CA PRO A 182 -8.42 -21.91 -7.08
C PRO A 182 -7.62 -23.05 -7.75
N PRO A 183 -7.54 -24.24 -7.13
CA PRO A 183 -6.87 -25.38 -7.74
C PRO A 183 -7.41 -25.70 -9.14
N ALA A 184 -6.52 -26.10 -10.05
CA ALA A 184 -6.89 -26.51 -11.41
C ALA A 184 -7.80 -27.75 -11.40
N ASP A 185 -7.53 -28.67 -10.47
CA ASP A 185 -8.37 -29.83 -10.22
C ASP A 185 -9.65 -29.42 -9.48
N LYS A 186 -10.79 -29.74 -10.08
CA LYS A 186 -12.10 -29.35 -9.58
C LYS A 186 -12.62 -30.20 -8.43
N GLU A 187 -12.01 -31.34 -8.17
CA GLU A 187 -12.39 -32.22 -7.07
C GLU A 187 -11.79 -31.79 -5.74
N VAL A 188 -10.76 -30.92 -5.77
CA VAL A 188 -10.11 -30.40 -4.58
C VAL A 188 -11.06 -29.47 -3.82
N LYS A 189 -11.51 -29.96 -2.67
CA LYS A 189 -12.36 -29.23 -1.71
C LYS A 189 -11.68 -29.08 -0.35
N THR A 190 -10.38 -29.37 -0.29
CA THR A 190 -9.58 -29.38 0.92
C THR A 190 -8.71 -28.13 1.00
N LEU A 191 -8.81 -27.42 2.12
CA LEU A 191 -7.98 -26.27 2.45
C LEU A 191 -6.87 -26.69 3.41
N TYR A 192 -5.66 -26.26 3.11
CA TYR A 192 -4.52 -26.39 4.01
C TYR A 192 -4.44 -25.18 4.95
N VAL A 193 -4.43 -25.43 6.25
CA VAL A 193 -4.26 -24.42 7.31
C VAL A 193 -2.90 -24.67 7.96
N GLY A 194 -1.96 -23.76 7.77
CA GLY A 194 -0.59 -23.88 8.28
C GLY A 194 -0.32 -23.05 9.53
N THR A 195 0.92 -23.11 10.01
CA THR A 195 1.43 -22.26 11.12
C THR A 195 0.60 -22.34 12.40
N MET A 196 -0.01 -23.49 12.65
CA MET A 196 -0.88 -23.67 13.82
C MET A 196 -0.05 -23.69 15.11
N GLY A 197 -0.40 -22.86 16.08
CA GLY A 197 0.13 -22.99 17.43
C GLY A 197 -0.35 -24.29 18.08
N ALA A 198 0.39 -24.77 19.08
CA ALA A 198 0.07 -26.01 19.82
C ALA A 198 -1.29 -26.01 20.58
N GLN A 199 -2.06 -24.91 20.48
CA GLN A 199 -3.30 -24.66 21.21
C GLN A 199 -4.53 -24.54 20.28
N VAL A 200 -4.40 -24.83 18.99
CA VAL A 200 -5.54 -24.81 18.04
C VAL A 200 -6.25 -26.16 18.08
N THR A 201 -7.54 -26.15 18.40
CA THR A 201 -8.37 -27.37 18.47
C THR A 201 -9.28 -27.54 17.25
N ASP A 202 -9.82 -28.76 17.05
CA ASP A 202 -10.82 -29.04 16.00
C ASP A 202 -12.02 -28.08 16.09
N LYS A 203 -12.50 -27.86 17.31
CA LYS A 203 -13.63 -26.97 17.59
C LYS A 203 -13.33 -25.54 17.13
N ASP A 204 -12.13 -25.04 17.40
CA ASP A 204 -11.76 -23.67 17.02
C ASP A 204 -11.74 -23.48 15.50
N LEU A 205 -11.27 -24.49 14.76
CA LEU A 205 -11.32 -24.48 13.31
C LEU A 205 -12.76 -24.60 12.81
N ARG A 206 -13.59 -25.50 13.38
CA ARG A 206 -15.01 -25.59 13.01
C ARG A 206 -15.73 -24.26 13.20
N ASP A 207 -15.55 -23.61 14.34
CA ASP A 207 -16.22 -22.34 14.67
C ASP A 207 -15.89 -21.23 13.65
N LYS A 208 -14.70 -21.25 13.05
CA LYS A 208 -14.29 -20.29 12.01
C LYS A 208 -14.71 -20.69 10.60
N PHE A 209 -14.62 -21.96 10.25
CA PHE A 209 -14.83 -22.45 8.88
C PHE A 209 -16.29 -22.79 8.57
N TYR A 210 -17.13 -23.05 9.58
CA TYR A 210 -18.53 -23.45 9.39
C TYR A 210 -19.39 -22.36 8.72
N ALA A 211 -19.02 -21.08 8.87
CA ALA A 211 -19.77 -19.96 8.30
C ALA A 211 -19.79 -19.94 6.75
N TYR A 212 -18.90 -20.69 6.10
CA TYR A 212 -18.74 -20.70 4.64
C TYR A 212 -19.34 -21.94 3.98
N GLY A 213 -19.73 -22.94 4.76
CA GLY A 213 -20.38 -24.15 4.26
C GLY A 213 -20.15 -25.35 5.16
N GLU A 214 -20.71 -26.49 4.73
CA GLU A 214 -20.64 -27.73 5.49
C GLU A 214 -19.25 -28.38 5.41
N ILE A 215 -18.66 -28.62 6.58
CA ILE A 215 -17.35 -29.23 6.72
C ILE A 215 -17.51 -30.75 6.75
N ALA A 216 -16.90 -31.45 5.78
CA ALA A 216 -16.87 -32.89 5.74
C ALA A 216 -15.92 -33.47 6.78
N THR A 217 -14.66 -33.02 6.80
CA THR A 217 -13.63 -33.53 7.71
C THR A 217 -12.61 -32.45 8.08
N ILE A 218 -12.00 -32.59 9.26
CA ILE A 218 -10.83 -31.83 9.68
C ILE A 218 -9.77 -32.82 10.14
N ASN A 219 -8.62 -32.81 9.48
CA ASN A 219 -7.53 -33.72 9.76
C ASN A 219 -6.30 -32.93 10.19
N PHE A 220 -5.86 -33.11 11.42
CA PHE A 220 -4.61 -32.55 11.92
C PHE A 220 -3.43 -33.38 11.42
N ALA A 221 -2.41 -32.72 10.88
CA ALA A 221 -1.18 -33.37 10.52
C ALA A 221 -0.31 -33.55 11.78
N PRO A 222 0.03 -34.77 12.21
CA PRO A 222 0.69 -34.98 13.50
C PRO A 222 2.14 -34.49 13.54
N ASN A 223 2.80 -34.37 12.38
CA ASN A 223 4.21 -33.97 12.26
C ASN A 223 4.42 -32.58 11.66
N SER A 224 3.34 -31.88 11.32
CA SER A 224 3.38 -30.50 10.88
C SER A 224 2.38 -29.70 11.70
N ASN A 225 2.70 -28.46 12.02
CA ASN A 225 1.77 -27.54 12.67
C ASN A 225 0.69 -27.10 11.66
N ALA A 226 -0.09 -28.05 11.15
CA ALA A 226 -1.04 -27.85 10.07
C ALA A 226 -2.28 -28.76 10.18
N ALA A 227 -3.38 -28.29 9.60
CA ALA A 227 -4.63 -29.04 9.46
C ALA A 227 -5.13 -28.98 8.02
N PHE A 228 -5.89 -29.99 7.64
CA PHE A 228 -6.61 -30.07 6.38
C PHE A 228 -8.10 -30.01 6.65
N VAL A 229 -8.75 -28.95 6.19
CA VAL A 229 -10.21 -28.75 6.32
C VAL A 229 -10.85 -29.08 4.98
N THR A 230 -11.67 -30.12 4.92
CA THR A 230 -12.35 -30.54 3.69
C THR A 230 -13.82 -30.17 3.74
N TYR A 231 -14.30 -29.47 2.72
CA TYR A 231 -15.72 -29.15 2.54
C TYR A 231 -16.44 -30.21 1.72
N THR A 232 -17.76 -30.30 1.90
CA THR A 232 -18.63 -31.14 1.07
C THR A 232 -18.72 -30.58 -0.35
N GLU A 233 -18.82 -29.25 -0.47
CA GLU A 233 -18.96 -28.51 -1.72
C GLU A 233 -17.75 -27.61 -2.03
N ARG A 234 -17.44 -27.47 -3.32
CA ARG A 234 -16.34 -26.61 -3.80
C ARG A 234 -16.59 -25.10 -3.58
N PRO A 235 -17.79 -24.55 -3.86
CA PRO A 235 -18.05 -23.13 -3.62
C PRO A 235 -17.77 -22.71 -2.18
N ALA A 236 -18.07 -23.57 -1.20
CA ALA A 236 -17.76 -23.34 0.20
C ALA A 236 -16.25 -23.23 0.47
N ALA A 237 -15.45 -24.13 -0.11
CA ALA A 237 -13.99 -24.07 0.00
C ALA A 237 -13.41 -22.81 -0.66
N GLU A 238 -13.92 -22.42 -1.82
CA GLU A 238 -13.49 -21.19 -2.53
C GLU A 238 -13.90 -19.92 -1.79
N GLU A 239 -15.09 -19.88 -1.19
CA GLU A 239 -15.52 -18.75 -0.37
C GLU A 239 -14.71 -18.64 0.93
N ALA A 240 -14.47 -19.78 1.59
CA ALA A 240 -13.68 -19.86 2.80
C ALA A 240 -12.25 -19.36 2.57
N ILE A 241 -11.56 -19.84 1.51
CA ILE A 241 -10.19 -19.40 1.23
C ILE A 241 -10.15 -17.90 0.87
N ARG A 242 -11.10 -17.39 0.08
CA ARG A 242 -11.16 -15.96 -0.25
C ARG A 242 -11.26 -15.08 1.00
N LYS A 243 -12.09 -15.47 1.97
CA LYS A 243 -12.34 -14.68 3.19
C LYS A 243 -11.30 -14.90 4.29
N LEU A 244 -10.78 -16.13 4.45
CA LEU A 244 -9.88 -16.47 5.55
C LEU A 244 -8.40 -16.35 5.21
N HIS A 245 -8.01 -16.44 3.93
CA HIS A 245 -6.61 -16.42 3.54
C HIS A 245 -5.90 -15.15 4.03
N GLY A 246 -4.86 -15.31 4.85
CA GLY A 246 -4.07 -14.21 5.38
C GLY A 246 -4.74 -13.37 6.47
N ASN A 247 -5.94 -13.73 6.94
CA ASN A 247 -6.70 -13.04 7.99
C ASN A 247 -7.26 -13.96 9.07
N LEU A 248 -7.12 -15.28 8.93
CA LEU A 248 -7.59 -16.24 9.92
C LEU A 248 -6.87 -16.00 11.25
N VAL A 249 -7.65 -15.67 12.30
CA VAL A 249 -7.14 -15.55 13.67
C VAL A 249 -7.92 -16.52 14.55
N VAL A 250 -7.17 -17.43 15.18
CA VAL A 250 -7.69 -18.44 16.10
C VAL A 250 -6.94 -18.30 17.43
N ASN A 251 -7.67 -18.15 18.53
CA ASN A 251 -7.10 -18.00 19.88
C ASN A 251 -6.03 -16.88 19.98
N GLY A 252 -6.22 -15.79 19.22
CA GLY A 252 -5.29 -14.65 19.17
C GLY A 252 -4.04 -14.87 18.31
N VAL A 253 -3.88 -16.06 17.70
CA VAL A 253 -2.78 -16.39 16.78
C VAL A 253 -3.28 -16.29 15.34
N LYS A 254 -2.51 -15.62 14.50
CA LYS A 254 -2.77 -15.52 13.06
C LYS A 254 -2.25 -16.77 12.35
N LEU A 255 -3.11 -17.42 11.56
CA LEU A 255 -2.84 -18.65 10.81
C LEU A 255 -2.75 -18.39 9.31
#